data_AF-A0AAW4CKP5-F1
#
_entry.id   AF-A0AAW4CKP5-F1
#
_cell.length_a   1.000
_cell.length_b   1.000
_cell.length_c   1.000
_cell.angle_alpha   90.00
_cell.angle_beta   90.00
_cell.angle_gamma   90.00
#
_symmetry.space_group_name_H-M   'P 1'
#
loop_
_entity.id
_entity.type
_entity.pdbx_description
1 polymer ?
#
loop_
_entity_poly.entity_id
_entity_poly.type
_entity_poly.pdbx_seq_one_letter_code
_entity_poly.pdbx_strand_id
1 'polypeptide(L)'
;MIELISVNIGWIKDGFTILFTLTGTILAILTYRRARHTVLQPIRNEVIKKQSELLSDLLSMCQPGSKFESSVDYVNLVRVNLYLQLKEFGYLFNDHKKKIEMISNAVSGWTPVGESMILKDVEVVGAFTKDKKESDSSYGKYKYDEAQIGNIIIDKIFLTKEHSMFIHKIDILANDPFMPKSIQLSLQDLLKDINENLRDILPEILIEFIHEFIDKAKAGEGYPDFESAGIYNNFNHVRVHHKEKIHQVMMEIRNYLKIDDTWE
;
A
#
# COMPACT_ATOMS: atom_id res chain seq x y z
N MET A 1 -64.31 57.15 2.67
CA MET A 1 -63.53 55.91 2.98
C MET A 1 -63.80 54.81 1.96
N ILE A 2 -65.06 54.54 1.60
CA ILE A 2 -65.44 53.53 0.58
C ILE A 2 -65.01 53.94 -0.85
N GLU A 3 -65.09 55.21 -1.24
CA GLU A 3 -64.64 55.69 -2.57
C GLU A 3 -63.10 55.68 -2.75
N LEU A 4 -62.35 55.85 -1.67
CA LEU A 4 -60.88 55.82 -1.70
C LEU A 4 -60.35 54.38 -1.89
N ILE A 5 -61.16 53.40 -1.48
CA ILE A 5 -60.91 51.96 -1.69
C ILE A 5 -61.34 51.57 -3.12
N SER A 6 -62.45 52.11 -3.65
CA SER A 6 -62.92 51.77 -5.00
C SER A 6 -61.98 52.24 -6.12
N VAL A 7 -61.36 53.42 -5.97
CA VAL A 7 -60.40 53.97 -6.96
C VAL A 7 -59.05 53.24 -6.95
N ASN A 8 -58.63 52.71 -5.80
CA ASN A 8 -57.31 52.09 -5.62
C ASN A 8 -57.32 50.55 -5.59
N ILE A 9 -58.49 49.93 -5.84
CA ILE A 9 -58.66 48.48 -5.79
C ILE A 9 -57.72 47.72 -6.74
N GLY A 10 -57.38 48.31 -7.89
CA GLY A 10 -56.43 47.73 -8.85
C GLY A 10 -55.02 47.62 -8.26
N TRP A 11 -54.49 48.71 -7.71
CA TRP A 11 -53.16 48.74 -7.09
C TRP A 11 -53.07 47.81 -5.87
N ILE A 12 -54.13 47.74 -5.07
CA ILE A 12 -54.20 46.83 -3.93
C ILE A 12 -54.18 45.38 -4.42
N LYS A 13 -54.99 45.05 -5.43
CA LYS A 13 -55.02 43.71 -6.05
C LYS A 13 -53.66 43.31 -6.64
N ASP A 14 -52.99 44.24 -7.34
CA ASP A 14 -51.68 43.99 -7.94
C ASP A 14 -50.61 43.77 -6.87
N GLY A 15 -50.63 44.56 -5.79
CA GLY A 15 -49.75 44.38 -4.63
C GLY A 15 -49.93 43.02 -3.95
N PHE A 16 -51.17 42.58 -3.72
CA PHE A 16 -51.46 41.24 -3.20
C PHE A 16 -51.03 40.13 -4.16
N THR A 17 -51.21 40.33 -5.47
CA THR A 17 -50.81 39.36 -6.49
C THR A 17 -49.29 39.19 -6.50
N ILE A 18 -48.53 40.28 -6.49
CA ILE A 18 -47.06 40.24 -6.43
C ILE A 18 -46.58 39.54 -5.16
N LEU A 19 -47.16 39.86 -4.01
CA LEU A 19 -46.78 39.24 -2.74
C LEU A 19 -47.10 37.74 -2.71
N PHE A 20 -48.25 37.34 -3.25
CA PHE A 20 -48.63 35.93 -3.40
C PHE A 20 -47.71 35.19 -4.37
N THR A 21 -47.35 35.79 -5.51
CA THR A 21 -46.42 35.19 -6.46
C THR A 21 -45.01 35.07 -5.88
N LEU A 22 -44.54 36.06 -5.13
CA LEU A 22 -43.22 36.04 -4.50
C LEU A 22 -43.15 34.94 -3.43
N THR A 23 -44.14 34.87 -2.53
CA THR A 23 -44.22 33.83 -1.50
C THR A 23 -44.38 32.44 -2.11
N GLY A 24 -45.21 32.29 -3.13
CA GLY A 24 -45.34 31.04 -3.90
C GLY A 24 -44.01 30.61 -4.53
N THR A 25 -43.26 31.55 -5.10
CA THR A 25 -41.95 31.30 -5.71
C THR A 25 -40.91 30.88 -4.67
N ILE A 26 -40.86 31.55 -3.51
CA ILE A 26 -39.96 31.18 -2.40
C ILE A 26 -40.30 29.78 -1.88
N LEU A 27 -41.59 29.48 -1.67
CA LEU A 27 -42.04 28.16 -1.23
C LEU A 27 -41.70 27.07 -2.25
N ALA A 28 -41.88 27.35 -3.54
CA ALA A 28 -41.50 26.41 -4.60
C ALA A 28 -39.99 26.13 -4.61
N ILE A 29 -39.13 27.15 -4.45
CA ILE A 29 -37.67 27.00 -4.37
C ILE A 29 -37.27 26.20 -3.13
N LEU A 30 -37.84 26.51 -1.97
CA LEU A 30 -37.56 25.76 -0.73
C LEU A 30 -38.02 24.31 -0.81
N THR A 31 -39.20 24.07 -1.41
CA THR A 31 -39.73 22.72 -1.63
C THR A 31 -38.84 21.93 -2.59
N TYR A 32 -38.38 22.55 -3.69
CA TYR A 32 -37.42 21.92 -4.60
C TYR A 32 -36.09 21.59 -3.91
N ARG A 33 -35.55 22.52 -3.10
CA ARG A 33 -34.33 22.28 -2.31
C ARG A 33 -34.51 21.12 -1.34
N ARG A 34 -35.63 21.07 -0.62
CA ARG A 34 -35.95 19.98 0.32
C ARG A 34 -36.11 18.65 -0.39
N ALA A 35 -36.89 18.60 -1.47
CA ALA A 35 -37.09 17.41 -2.28
C ALA A 35 -35.76 16.88 -2.85
N ARG A 36 -34.91 17.78 -3.37
CA ARG A 36 -33.56 17.40 -3.83
C ARG A 36 -32.72 16.81 -2.70
N HIS A 37 -32.79 17.38 -1.50
CA HIS A 37 -32.08 16.83 -0.34
C HIS A 37 -32.62 15.44 0.05
N THR A 38 -33.94 15.26 0.06
CA THR A 38 -34.60 13.99 0.39
C THR A 38 -34.35 12.91 -0.66
N VAL A 39 -34.33 13.24 -1.95
CA VAL A 39 -34.01 12.28 -3.02
C VAL A 39 -32.54 11.84 -2.96
N LEU A 40 -31.63 12.72 -2.54
CA LEU A 40 -30.21 12.40 -2.38
C LEU A 40 -29.89 11.72 -1.04
N GLN A 41 -30.79 11.72 -0.07
CA GLN A 41 -30.58 11.08 1.24
C GLN A 41 -30.33 9.57 1.12
N PRO A 42 -31.14 8.77 0.39
CA PRO A 42 -30.87 7.35 0.19
C PRO A 42 -29.47 7.08 -0.40
N ILE A 43 -29.09 7.83 -1.45
CA ILE A 43 -27.79 7.70 -2.09
C ILE A 43 -26.66 8.04 -1.11
N ARG A 44 -26.79 9.14 -0.35
CA ARG A 44 -25.82 9.51 0.68
C ARG A 44 -25.71 8.45 1.78
N ASN A 45 -26.83 7.87 2.20
CA ASN A 45 -26.84 6.83 3.22
C ASN A 45 -26.13 5.55 2.74
N GLU A 46 -26.34 5.13 1.50
CA GLU A 46 -25.61 4.00 0.92
C GLU A 46 -24.10 4.26 0.81
N VAL A 47 -23.71 5.47 0.39
CA VAL A 47 -22.29 5.88 0.37
C VAL A 47 -21.69 5.84 1.78
N ILE A 48 -22.36 6.42 2.78
CA ILE A 48 -21.89 6.42 4.16
C ILE A 48 -21.80 5.00 4.70
N LYS A 49 -22.78 4.14 4.40
CA LYS A 49 -22.74 2.73 4.81
C LYS A 49 -21.52 2.03 4.22
N LYS A 50 -21.27 2.19 2.92
CA LYS A 50 -20.11 1.59 2.25
C LYS A 50 -18.79 2.11 2.84
N GLN A 51 -18.71 3.41 3.12
CA GLN A 51 -17.57 4.02 3.81
C GLN A 51 -17.35 3.42 5.19
N SER A 52 -18.39 3.29 6.00
CA SER A 52 -18.30 2.71 7.33
C SER A 52 -17.82 1.26 7.29
N GLU A 53 -18.26 0.45 6.32
CA GLU A 53 -17.77 -0.92 6.11
C GLU A 53 -16.26 -0.93 5.82
N LEU A 54 -15.81 -0.16 4.81
CA LEU A 54 -14.39 -0.08 4.43
C LEU A 54 -13.50 0.42 5.58
N LEU A 55 -13.97 1.44 6.30
CA LEU A 55 -13.24 2.04 7.41
C LEU A 55 -13.20 1.13 8.62
N SER A 56 -14.26 0.37 8.89
CA SER A 56 -14.29 -0.65 9.94
C SER A 56 -13.30 -1.78 9.64
N ASP A 57 -13.27 -2.25 8.39
CA ASP A 57 -12.31 -3.27 7.94
C ASP A 57 -10.87 -2.77 8.13
N LEU A 58 -10.56 -1.56 7.66
CA LEU A 58 -9.24 -0.95 7.83
C LEU A 58 -8.89 -0.74 9.32
N LEU A 59 -9.84 -0.26 10.13
CA LEU A 59 -9.63 -0.04 11.56
C LEU A 59 -9.25 -1.33 12.27
N SER A 60 -9.86 -2.46 11.91
CA SER A 60 -9.53 -3.78 12.48
C SER A 60 -8.07 -4.18 12.21
N MET A 61 -7.49 -3.74 11.09
CA MET A 61 -6.10 -3.98 10.72
C MET A 61 -5.13 -3.06 11.46
N CYS A 62 -5.57 -1.89 11.93
CA CYS A 62 -4.74 -0.87 12.58
C CYS A 62 -4.76 -0.92 14.12
N GLN A 63 -5.60 -1.76 14.75
CA GLN A 63 -5.75 -1.76 16.21
C GLN A 63 -4.44 -2.05 16.96
N PRO A 64 -4.26 -1.52 18.19
CA PRO A 64 -3.15 -1.91 19.05
C PRO A 64 -3.16 -3.43 19.32
N GLY A 65 -2.04 -4.11 19.08
CA GLY A 65 -1.97 -5.58 19.14
C GLY A 65 -2.46 -6.30 17.86
N SER A 66 -2.87 -5.53 16.84
CA SER A 66 -3.09 -6.07 15.50
C SER A 66 -1.81 -6.69 14.94
N LYS A 67 -2.01 -7.60 14.00
CA LYS A 67 -0.93 -8.28 13.29
C LYS A 67 -0.30 -7.43 12.20
N PHE A 68 -0.51 -6.11 12.12
CA PHE A 68 -0.07 -5.29 10.98
C PHE A 68 1.41 -5.54 10.64
N GLU A 69 2.33 -5.31 11.58
CA GLU A 69 3.77 -5.50 11.37
C GLU A 69 4.10 -6.96 10.99
N SER A 70 3.42 -7.93 11.60
CA SER A 70 3.58 -9.35 11.23
C SER A 70 2.98 -9.70 9.87
N SER A 71 1.96 -8.96 9.40
CA SER A 71 1.31 -9.16 8.10
C SER A 71 2.08 -8.53 6.95
N VAL A 72 2.93 -7.53 7.22
CA VAL A 72 3.94 -7.07 6.25
C VAL A 72 5.00 -8.16 6.01
N ASP A 73 5.20 -9.05 6.98
CA ASP A 73 6.01 -10.27 6.86
C ASP A 73 7.52 -10.02 6.64
N TYR A 74 8.06 -8.99 7.28
CA TYR A 74 9.48 -8.62 7.14
C TYR A 74 10.45 -9.74 7.50
N VAL A 75 10.15 -10.55 8.52
CA VAL A 75 11.02 -11.67 8.94
C VAL A 75 11.21 -12.66 7.79
N ASN A 76 10.11 -13.07 7.13
CA ASN A 76 10.22 -14.02 6.03
C ASN A 76 10.74 -13.34 4.77
N LEU A 77 10.47 -12.05 4.54
CA LEU A 77 11.07 -11.31 3.42
C LEU A 77 12.61 -11.31 3.50
N VAL A 78 13.18 -10.97 4.67
CA VAL A 78 14.64 -11.04 4.86
C VAL A 78 15.15 -12.46 4.64
N ARG A 79 14.49 -13.45 5.26
CA ARG A 79 14.89 -14.85 5.14
C ARG A 79 14.88 -15.35 3.69
N VAL A 80 13.78 -15.13 2.97
CA VAL A 80 13.61 -15.57 1.58
C VAL A 80 14.66 -14.93 0.69
N ASN A 81 14.85 -13.62 0.81
CA ASN A 81 15.81 -12.90 -0.02
C ASN A 81 17.24 -13.32 0.27
N LEU A 82 17.63 -13.47 1.53
CA LEU A 82 18.95 -13.97 1.91
C LEU A 82 19.31 -15.28 1.18
N TYR A 83 18.46 -16.29 1.29
CA TYR A 83 18.74 -17.60 0.72
C TYR A 83 18.69 -17.61 -0.81
N LEU A 84 17.77 -16.85 -1.42
CA LEU A 84 17.67 -16.77 -2.88
C LEU A 84 18.81 -15.96 -3.48
N GLN A 85 19.24 -14.87 -2.85
CA GLN A 85 20.41 -14.10 -3.29
C GLN A 85 21.68 -14.95 -3.18
N LEU A 86 21.93 -15.61 -2.04
CA LEU A 86 23.08 -16.51 -1.91
C LEU A 86 23.09 -17.62 -2.98
N LYS A 87 21.91 -18.16 -3.32
CA LYS A 87 21.76 -19.11 -4.43
C LYS A 87 22.10 -18.48 -5.79
N GLU A 88 21.68 -17.25 -6.04
CA GLU A 88 22.03 -16.52 -7.28
C GLU A 88 23.54 -16.25 -7.40
N PHE A 89 24.22 -16.05 -6.27
CA PHE A 89 25.68 -16.01 -6.19
C PHE A 89 26.33 -17.41 -6.15
N GLY A 90 25.60 -18.49 -6.42
CA GLY A 90 26.17 -19.84 -6.56
C GLY A 90 26.47 -20.57 -5.25
N TYR A 91 26.07 -20.05 -4.09
CA TYR A 91 26.27 -20.72 -2.80
C TYR A 91 25.21 -21.81 -2.55
N LEU A 92 25.68 -23.02 -2.23
CA LEU A 92 24.84 -24.19 -1.94
C LEU A 92 24.91 -24.56 -0.46
N PHE A 93 23.78 -24.98 0.12
CA PHE A 93 23.66 -25.36 1.53
C PHE A 93 23.57 -26.88 1.70
N ASN A 94 23.93 -27.41 2.87
CA ASN A 94 23.86 -28.86 3.13
C ASN A 94 22.44 -29.45 2.91
N ASP A 95 21.39 -28.70 3.29
CA ASP A 95 19.98 -29.03 3.02
C ASP A 95 19.37 -28.19 1.87
N HIS A 96 20.18 -27.81 0.88
CA HIS A 96 19.81 -26.81 -0.14
C HIS A 96 18.47 -27.11 -0.81
N LYS A 97 18.24 -28.35 -1.27
CA LYS A 97 17.00 -28.69 -1.98
C LYS A 97 15.76 -28.44 -1.13
N LYS A 98 15.73 -28.95 0.10
CA LYS A 98 14.58 -28.82 1.00
C LYS A 98 14.35 -27.38 1.42
N LYS A 99 15.41 -26.65 1.80
CA LYS A 99 15.31 -25.24 2.23
C LYS A 99 14.86 -24.34 1.08
N ILE A 100 15.45 -24.48 -0.11
CA ILE A 100 15.11 -23.67 -1.28
C ILE A 100 13.70 -24.00 -1.79
N GLU A 101 13.26 -25.26 -1.77
CA GLU A 101 11.89 -25.62 -2.15
C GLU A 101 10.85 -25.00 -1.20
N MET A 102 11.07 -25.09 0.11
CA MET A 102 10.21 -24.42 1.10
C MET A 102 10.15 -22.91 0.89
N ILE A 103 11.30 -22.28 0.62
CA ILE A 103 11.42 -20.84 0.36
C ILE A 103 10.72 -20.45 -0.94
N SER A 104 10.94 -21.22 -2.02
CA SER A 104 10.31 -20.98 -3.33
C SER A 104 8.80 -21.11 -3.25
N ASN A 105 8.27 -22.02 -2.43
CA ASN A 105 6.83 -22.15 -2.21
C ASN A 105 6.23 -20.98 -1.42
N ALA A 106 7.03 -20.24 -0.66
CA ALA A 106 6.60 -19.05 0.07
C ALA A 106 6.61 -17.77 -0.80
N VAL A 107 7.36 -17.77 -1.91
CA VAL A 107 7.44 -16.65 -2.85
C VAL A 107 6.16 -16.55 -3.68
N SER A 108 5.70 -15.33 -3.91
CA SER A 108 4.58 -15.01 -4.81
C SER A 108 5.01 -14.20 -6.04
N GLY A 109 6.14 -13.50 -5.96
CA GLY A 109 6.63 -12.66 -7.04
C GLY A 109 7.94 -11.97 -6.66
N TRP A 110 8.27 -10.91 -7.39
CA TRP A 110 9.47 -10.11 -7.18
C TRP A 110 9.21 -8.65 -7.54
N THR A 111 10.05 -7.76 -7.04
CA THR A 111 10.10 -6.34 -7.43
C THR A 111 11.52 -5.97 -7.82
N PRO A 112 11.73 -5.20 -8.91
CA PRO A 112 13.06 -4.73 -9.28
C PRO A 112 13.59 -3.74 -8.24
N VAL A 113 14.90 -3.79 -8.01
CA VAL A 113 15.66 -2.90 -7.11
C VAL A 113 16.99 -2.51 -7.74
N GLY A 114 17.70 -1.58 -7.08
CA GLY A 114 18.97 -1.04 -7.56
C GLY A 114 18.80 0.07 -8.60
N GLU A 115 19.90 0.77 -8.91
CA GLU A 115 19.89 2.02 -9.68
C GLU A 115 19.22 1.90 -11.05
N SER A 116 19.40 0.77 -11.72
CA SER A 116 18.86 0.57 -13.07
C SER A 116 17.38 0.21 -13.09
N MET A 117 16.83 -0.35 -12.01
CA MET A 117 15.49 -0.96 -11.96
C MET A 117 15.21 -1.96 -13.09
N ILE A 118 16.26 -2.49 -13.73
CA ILE A 118 16.19 -3.40 -14.88
C ILE A 118 16.63 -4.79 -14.44
N LEU A 119 15.78 -5.78 -14.72
CA LEU A 119 16.12 -7.18 -14.54
C LEU A 119 16.81 -7.72 -15.77
N LYS A 120 18.01 -8.26 -15.58
CA LYS A 120 18.81 -8.82 -16.69
C LYS A 120 18.53 -10.30 -16.92
N ASP A 121 17.80 -10.95 -16.02
CA ASP A 121 17.50 -12.38 -16.03
C ASP A 121 16.02 -12.69 -16.39
N VAL A 122 15.24 -11.67 -16.76
CA VAL A 122 13.84 -11.82 -17.15
C VAL A 122 13.67 -11.49 -18.63
N GLU A 123 13.01 -12.38 -19.36
CA GLU A 123 12.65 -12.16 -20.76
C GLU A 123 11.17 -11.78 -20.88
N VAL A 124 10.90 -10.78 -21.73
CA VAL A 124 9.52 -10.42 -22.08
C VAL A 124 8.97 -11.49 -23.03
N VAL A 125 8.05 -12.31 -22.52
CA VAL A 125 7.31 -13.28 -23.35
C VAL A 125 6.33 -12.51 -24.23
N GLY A 126 6.70 -12.31 -25.50
CA GLY A 126 5.84 -11.71 -26.51
C GLY A 126 4.93 -12.74 -27.19
N ALA A 127 3.80 -12.28 -27.73
CA ALA A 127 2.87 -13.11 -28.53
C ALA A 127 3.48 -13.66 -29.83
N PHE A 128 4.60 -13.07 -30.26
CA PHE A 128 5.38 -13.53 -31.40
C PHE A 128 6.68 -14.11 -30.89
N THR A 129 7.04 -15.31 -31.35
CA THR A 129 8.34 -15.93 -31.15
C THR A 129 9.40 -15.03 -31.76
N LYS A 130 9.96 -14.11 -30.95
CA LYS A 130 11.32 -13.64 -31.20
C LYS A 130 12.22 -14.85 -31.02
N ASP A 131 13.20 -15.01 -31.91
CA ASP A 131 14.20 -16.07 -31.81
C ASP A 131 14.64 -16.18 -30.36
N LYS A 132 14.51 -17.39 -29.78
CA LYS A 132 14.94 -17.68 -28.41
C LYS A 132 16.38 -17.19 -28.31
N LYS A 133 16.61 -16.05 -27.66
CA LYS A 133 17.92 -15.81 -27.08
C LYS A 133 18.10 -16.95 -26.10
N GLU A 134 19.19 -17.69 -26.24
CA GLU A 134 19.52 -18.72 -25.26
C GLU A 134 19.43 -18.05 -23.89
N SER A 135 18.60 -18.62 -22.99
CA SER A 135 18.51 -18.14 -21.62
C SER A 135 19.95 -18.05 -21.12
N ASP A 136 20.41 -16.85 -20.81
CA ASP A 136 21.82 -16.60 -20.58
C ASP A 136 22.18 -17.23 -19.22
N SER A 137 22.49 -18.52 -19.23
CA SER A 137 22.95 -19.28 -18.05
C SER A 137 24.24 -18.69 -17.46
N SER A 138 24.82 -17.71 -18.15
CA SER A 138 25.95 -16.89 -17.74
C SER A 138 25.61 -15.85 -16.66
N TYR A 139 24.35 -15.44 -16.45
CA TYR A 139 24.08 -14.30 -15.56
C TYR A 139 24.39 -14.59 -14.09
N GLY A 140 24.06 -15.78 -13.59
CA GLY A 140 24.46 -16.19 -12.23
C GLY A 140 25.98 -16.27 -12.08
N LYS A 141 26.67 -16.73 -13.13
CA LYS A 141 28.14 -16.74 -13.17
C LYS A 141 28.70 -15.32 -13.16
N TYR A 142 28.11 -14.40 -13.93
CA TYR A 142 28.46 -12.98 -13.91
C TYR A 142 28.28 -12.35 -12.52
N LYS A 143 27.13 -12.58 -11.85
CA LYS A 143 26.92 -12.10 -10.46
C LYS A 143 27.97 -12.66 -9.51
N TYR A 144 28.31 -13.94 -9.64
CA TYR A 144 29.37 -14.55 -8.84
C TYR A 144 30.74 -13.92 -9.09
N ASP A 145 31.15 -13.78 -10.35
CA ASP A 145 32.45 -13.22 -10.74
C ASP A 145 32.59 -11.75 -10.27
N GLU A 146 31.53 -10.94 -10.43
CA GLU A 146 31.47 -9.56 -9.91
C GLU A 146 31.55 -9.52 -8.38
N ALA A 147 30.87 -10.45 -7.70
CA ALA A 147 30.92 -10.52 -6.25
C ALA A 147 32.31 -10.92 -5.73
N GLN A 148 33.07 -11.73 -6.50
CA GLN A 148 34.46 -12.05 -6.17
C GLN A 148 35.40 -10.84 -6.25
N ILE A 149 35.09 -9.82 -7.05
CA ILE A 149 35.86 -8.56 -7.08
C ILE A 149 35.30 -7.47 -6.15
N GLY A 150 34.28 -7.80 -5.35
CA GLY A 150 33.66 -6.92 -4.35
C GLY A 150 32.43 -6.15 -4.83
N ASN A 151 32.01 -6.34 -6.09
CA ASN A 151 30.83 -5.68 -6.64
C ASN A 151 29.58 -6.56 -6.45
N ILE A 152 28.81 -6.31 -5.38
CA ILE A 152 27.59 -7.06 -5.08
C ILE A 152 26.40 -6.44 -5.81
N ILE A 153 25.84 -7.18 -6.77
CA ILE A 153 24.70 -6.73 -7.57
C ILE A 153 23.42 -7.39 -7.07
N ILE A 154 22.50 -6.61 -6.52
CA ILE A 154 21.13 -7.04 -6.23
C ILE A 154 20.18 -6.22 -7.11
N ASP A 155 19.50 -6.89 -8.02
CA ASP A 155 18.61 -6.33 -9.04
C ASP A 155 17.13 -6.58 -8.76
N LYS A 156 16.81 -7.51 -7.87
CA LYS A 156 15.44 -7.81 -7.44
C LYS A 156 15.35 -8.25 -5.99
N ILE A 157 14.18 -8.01 -5.43
CA ILE A 157 13.74 -8.55 -4.13
C ILE A 157 12.52 -9.42 -4.35
N PHE A 158 12.55 -10.63 -3.79
CA PHE A 158 11.46 -11.58 -3.82
C PHE A 158 10.42 -11.24 -2.75
N LEU A 159 9.16 -11.39 -3.11
CA LEU A 159 8.02 -11.07 -2.26
C LEU A 159 7.37 -12.36 -1.75
N THR A 160 7.09 -12.42 -0.45
CA THR A 160 6.34 -13.55 0.12
C THR A 160 4.87 -13.48 -0.26
N LYS A 161 4.17 -14.62 -0.18
CA LYS A 161 2.71 -14.68 -0.38
C LYS A 161 1.96 -13.81 0.62
N GLU A 162 2.35 -13.87 1.90
CA GLU A 162 1.70 -13.09 2.96
C GLU A 162 1.86 -11.60 2.72
N HIS A 163 3.08 -11.14 2.41
CA HIS A 163 3.36 -9.77 2.05
C HIS A 163 2.50 -9.29 0.88
N SER A 164 2.53 -9.99 -0.25
CA SER A 164 1.78 -9.59 -1.45
C SER A 164 0.27 -9.55 -1.21
N MET A 165 -0.28 -10.51 -0.46
CA MET A 165 -1.70 -10.51 -0.09
C MET A 165 -2.05 -9.32 0.80
N PHE A 166 -1.19 -8.98 1.74
CA PHE A 166 -1.42 -7.86 2.65
C PHE A 166 -1.34 -6.51 1.92
N ILE A 167 -0.28 -6.29 1.15
CA ILE A 167 -0.09 -5.05 0.38
C ILE A 167 -1.21 -4.86 -0.63
N HIS A 168 -1.65 -5.92 -1.31
CA HIS A 168 -2.78 -5.82 -2.23
C HIS A 168 -4.07 -5.35 -1.55
N LYS A 169 -4.34 -5.79 -0.31
CA LYS A 169 -5.50 -5.31 0.46
C LYS A 169 -5.39 -3.83 0.79
N ILE A 170 -4.23 -3.38 1.25
CA ILE A 170 -4.00 -1.97 1.56
C ILE A 170 -4.09 -1.11 0.29
N ASP A 171 -3.56 -1.59 -0.83
CA ASP A 171 -3.61 -0.90 -2.12
C ASP A 171 -5.05 -0.77 -2.66
N ILE A 172 -5.88 -1.83 -2.53
CA ILE A 172 -7.31 -1.74 -2.85
C ILE A 172 -7.98 -0.64 -2.02
N LEU A 173 -7.74 -0.63 -0.70
CA LEU A 173 -8.34 0.37 0.20
C LEU A 173 -7.86 1.79 -0.09
N ALA A 174 -6.57 1.96 -0.40
CA ALA A 174 -5.96 3.26 -0.72
C ALA A 174 -6.50 3.85 -2.03
N ASN A 175 -6.90 3.00 -2.98
CA ASN A 175 -7.42 3.42 -4.28
C ASN A 175 -8.95 3.31 -4.40
N ASP A 176 -9.65 2.90 -3.35
CA ASP A 176 -11.12 2.78 -3.36
C ASP A 176 -11.77 4.17 -3.42
N PRO A 177 -12.66 4.45 -4.40
CA PRO A 177 -13.27 5.77 -4.58
C PRO A 177 -14.21 6.18 -3.44
N PHE A 178 -14.68 5.23 -2.64
CA PHE A 178 -15.47 5.52 -1.44
C PHE A 178 -14.57 5.88 -0.26
N MET A 179 -13.29 5.53 -0.26
CA MET A 179 -12.36 5.88 0.83
C MET A 179 -12.19 7.41 0.93
N PRO A 180 -12.28 8.00 2.14
CA PRO A 180 -12.01 9.43 2.34
C PRO A 180 -10.61 9.82 1.89
N LYS A 181 -10.48 10.98 1.23
CA LYS A 181 -9.22 11.38 0.58
C LYS A 181 -8.04 11.50 1.55
N SER A 182 -8.27 11.98 2.77
CA SER A 182 -7.23 12.05 3.80
C SER A 182 -6.65 10.66 4.10
N ILE A 183 -7.54 9.68 4.30
CA ILE A 183 -7.16 8.30 4.62
C ILE A 183 -6.47 7.64 3.42
N GLN A 184 -6.93 7.88 2.19
CA GLN A 184 -6.23 7.42 0.98
C GLN A 184 -4.77 7.92 0.95
N LEU A 185 -4.54 9.20 1.24
CA LEU A 185 -3.20 9.78 1.27
C LEU A 185 -2.34 9.15 2.36
N SER A 186 -2.88 8.99 3.57
CA SER A 186 -2.19 8.35 4.69
C SER A 186 -1.82 6.89 4.38
N LEU A 187 -2.68 6.14 3.68
CA LEU A 187 -2.37 4.78 3.22
C LEU A 187 -1.32 4.76 2.10
N GLN A 188 -1.35 5.71 1.17
CA GLN A 188 -0.33 5.84 0.13
C GLN A 188 1.05 6.15 0.73
N ASP A 189 1.10 7.02 1.74
CA ASP A 189 2.34 7.32 2.47
C ASP A 189 2.84 6.11 3.27
N LEU A 190 1.95 5.26 3.79
CA LEU A 190 2.32 4.01 4.44
C LEU A 190 2.87 2.98 3.45
N LEU A 191 2.24 2.84 2.29
CA LEU A 191 2.73 1.98 1.20
C LEU A 191 4.09 2.44 0.69
N LYS A 192 4.34 3.75 0.66
CA LYS A 192 5.63 4.32 0.29
C LYS A 192 6.74 3.87 1.25
N ASP A 193 6.54 3.99 2.56
CA ASP A 193 7.54 3.56 3.55
C ASP A 193 7.80 2.05 3.49
N ILE A 194 6.75 1.26 3.26
CA ILE A 194 6.92 -0.19 3.08
C ILE A 194 7.77 -0.47 1.84
N ASN A 195 7.54 0.24 0.74
CA ASN A 195 8.33 0.09 -0.47
C ASN A 195 9.78 0.56 -0.29
N GLU A 196 10.03 1.64 0.44
CA GLU A 196 11.38 2.12 0.80
C GLU A 196 12.15 1.05 1.58
N ASN A 197 11.51 0.45 2.58
CA ASN A 197 12.07 -0.67 3.33
C ASN A 197 12.48 -1.85 2.42
N LEU A 198 11.74 -2.10 1.34
CA LEU A 198 12.01 -3.24 0.44
C LEU A 198 12.98 -2.91 -0.69
N ARG A 199 12.97 -1.68 -1.20
CA ARG A 199 13.72 -1.29 -2.40
C ARG A 199 15.08 -0.69 -2.11
N ASP A 200 15.21 -0.07 -0.94
CA ASP A 200 16.40 0.68 -0.58
C ASP A 200 17.09 -0.03 0.59
N ILE A 201 16.40 -0.15 1.73
CA ILE A 201 17.00 -0.62 2.98
C ILE A 201 17.33 -2.13 2.95
N LEU A 202 16.39 -2.97 2.51
CA LEU A 202 16.64 -4.42 2.49
C LEU A 202 17.80 -4.80 1.55
N PRO A 203 17.89 -4.29 0.31
CA PRO A 203 19.03 -4.54 -0.56
C PRO A 203 20.36 -4.11 0.04
N GLU A 204 20.44 -2.94 0.69
CA GLU A 204 21.66 -2.47 1.36
C GLU A 204 22.14 -3.45 2.43
N ILE A 205 21.23 -3.88 3.32
CA ILE A 205 21.54 -4.87 4.37
C ILE A 205 22.01 -6.20 3.78
N LEU A 206 21.40 -6.63 2.67
CA LEU A 206 21.81 -7.86 1.99
C LEU A 206 23.17 -7.70 1.30
N ILE A 207 23.47 -6.54 0.70
CA ILE A 207 24.76 -6.23 0.09
C ILE A 207 25.87 -6.29 1.14
N GLU A 208 25.70 -5.61 2.27
CA GLU A 208 26.66 -5.61 3.37
C GLU A 208 26.92 -7.04 3.88
N PHE A 209 25.85 -7.81 4.13
CA PHE A 209 25.97 -9.18 4.59
C PHE A 209 26.69 -10.07 3.56
N ILE A 210 26.32 -9.99 2.28
CA ILE A 210 26.92 -10.84 1.24
C ILE A 210 28.39 -10.49 1.06
N HIS A 211 28.76 -9.21 1.13
CA HIS A 211 30.15 -8.78 1.09
C HIS A 211 30.96 -9.42 2.24
N GLU A 212 30.49 -9.31 3.48
CA GLU A 212 31.13 -9.91 4.65
C GLU A 212 31.22 -11.45 4.55
N PHE A 213 30.15 -12.08 4.05
CA PHE A 213 30.09 -13.52 3.82
C PHE A 213 31.18 -13.99 2.85
N ILE A 214 31.37 -13.26 1.74
CA ILE A 214 32.35 -13.59 0.71
C ILE A 214 33.77 -13.38 1.22
N ASP A 215 34.04 -12.30 1.92
CA ASP A 215 35.36 -12.00 2.46
C ASP A 215 35.82 -13.06 3.48
N LYS A 216 34.92 -13.46 4.38
CA LYS A 216 35.17 -14.56 5.31
C LYS A 216 35.41 -15.89 4.60
N ALA A 217 34.65 -16.17 3.54
CA ALA A 217 34.84 -17.37 2.73
C ALA A 217 36.22 -17.40 2.04
N LYS A 218 36.71 -16.24 1.56
CA LYS A 218 38.03 -16.10 0.94
C LYS A 218 39.20 -16.19 1.92
N ALA A 219 39.00 -15.77 3.18
CA ALA A 219 40.02 -15.79 4.21
C ALA A 219 40.47 -17.22 4.61
N GLY A 220 39.84 -18.26 4.08
CA GLY A 220 40.27 -19.65 4.22
C GLY A 220 39.72 -20.38 5.45
N GLU A 221 38.79 -19.75 6.19
CA GLU A 221 38.12 -20.36 7.35
C GLU A 221 36.94 -21.28 6.96
N GLY A 222 36.68 -21.44 5.66
CA GLY A 222 35.48 -22.10 5.14
C GLY A 222 34.32 -21.13 4.98
N TYR A 223 33.12 -21.64 4.66
CA TYR A 223 31.92 -20.80 4.58
C TYR A 223 31.46 -20.41 5.97
N PRO A 224 31.22 -19.11 6.25
CA PRO A 224 30.79 -18.69 7.58
C PRO A 224 29.37 -19.17 7.89
N ASP A 225 29.16 -19.62 9.12
CA ASP A 225 27.82 -19.88 9.64
C ASP A 225 27.06 -18.55 9.81
N PHE A 226 25.77 -18.56 9.51
CA PHE A 226 24.92 -17.39 9.68
C PHE A 226 23.51 -17.78 10.14
N GLU A 227 22.87 -16.85 10.85
CA GLU A 227 21.46 -16.95 11.22
C GLU A 227 20.66 -15.82 10.59
N SER A 228 19.58 -16.18 9.89
CA SER A 228 18.69 -15.17 9.28
C SER A 228 18.07 -14.23 10.30
N ALA A 229 17.96 -14.65 11.56
CA ALA A 229 17.47 -13.81 12.66
C ALA A 229 18.41 -12.63 12.94
N GLY A 230 19.73 -12.82 12.87
CA GLY A 230 20.70 -11.74 13.05
C GLY A 230 20.59 -10.68 11.96
N ILE A 231 20.43 -11.11 10.71
CA ILE A 231 20.28 -10.21 9.56
C ILE A 231 18.95 -9.47 9.62
N TYR A 232 17.88 -10.15 10.04
CA TYR A 232 16.60 -9.50 10.31
C TYR A 232 16.72 -8.45 11.42
N ASN A 233 17.50 -8.70 12.47
CA ASN A 233 17.71 -7.70 13.52
C ASN A 233 18.41 -6.45 12.97
N ASN A 234 19.45 -6.61 12.14
CA ASN A 234 20.12 -5.49 11.48
C ASN A 234 19.12 -4.67 10.66
N PHE A 235 18.32 -5.34 9.81
CA PHE A 235 17.26 -4.71 9.05
C PHE A 235 16.23 -4.00 9.96
N ASN A 236 15.80 -4.65 11.04
CA ASN A 236 14.80 -4.11 11.96
C ASN A 236 15.30 -2.89 12.74
N HIS A 237 16.62 -2.69 12.88
CA HIS A 237 17.18 -1.50 13.51
C HIS A 237 17.18 -0.27 12.59
N VAL A 238 17.27 -0.46 11.27
CA VAL A 238 17.40 0.63 10.29
C VAL A 238 16.12 0.93 9.52
N ARG A 239 15.19 -0.04 9.45
CA ARG A 239 13.94 0.12 8.69
C ARG A 239 13.11 1.29 9.20
N VAL A 240 12.29 1.83 8.31
CA VAL A 240 11.19 2.71 8.67
C VAL A 240 10.13 1.91 9.43
N HIS A 241 9.85 2.33 10.67
CA HIS A 241 8.82 1.72 11.51
C HIS A 241 7.46 2.38 11.30
N HIS A 242 6.40 1.58 11.20
CA HIS A 242 5.09 2.08 10.78
C HIS A 242 4.15 2.42 11.95
N LYS A 243 4.58 2.18 13.19
CA LYS A 243 3.72 2.30 14.39
C LYS A 243 3.01 3.66 14.48
N GLU A 244 3.74 4.75 14.30
CA GLU A 244 3.19 6.11 14.38
C GLU A 244 2.23 6.39 13.23
N LYS A 245 2.57 6.00 11.99
CA LYS A 245 1.68 6.17 10.83
C LYS A 245 0.40 5.33 10.93
N ILE A 246 0.50 4.10 11.42
CA ILE A 246 -0.68 3.25 11.68
C ILE A 246 -1.57 3.91 12.74
N HIS A 247 -0.97 4.46 13.80
CA HIS A 247 -1.72 5.19 14.81
C HIS A 247 -2.41 6.44 14.23
N GLN A 248 -1.73 7.18 13.36
CA GLN A 248 -2.32 8.32 12.65
C GLN A 248 -3.51 7.90 11.79
N VAL A 249 -3.36 6.86 10.95
CA VAL A 249 -4.47 6.29 10.15
C VAL A 249 -5.64 5.90 11.05
N MET A 250 -5.37 5.22 12.17
CA MET A 250 -6.39 4.85 13.14
C MET A 250 -7.14 6.07 13.69
N MET A 251 -6.42 7.12 14.09
CA MET A 251 -7.03 8.35 14.61
C MET A 251 -7.84 9.09 13.54
N GLU A 252 -7.35 9.13 12.30
CA GLU A 252 -8.10 9.71 11.18
C GLU A 252 -9.42 8.97 10.91
N ILE A 253 -9.41 7.64 10.96
CA ILE A 253 -10.62 6.83 10.83
C ILE A 253 -11.61 7.12 11.96
N ARG A 254 -11.13 7.14 13.22
CA ARG A 254 -11.97 7.41 14.39
C ARG A 254 -12.63 8.79 14.33
N ASN A 255 -11.86 9.80 13.92
CA ASN A 255 -12.34 11.17 13.74
C ASN A 255 -13.36 11.24 12.59
N TYR A 256 -13.10 10.56 11.46
CA TYR A 256 -14.03 10.54 10.32
C TYR A 256 -15.37 9.88 10.69
N LEU A 257 -15.32 8.77 11.42
CA LEU A 257 -16.49 8.03 11.87
C LEU A 257 -17.18 8.64 13.08
N LYS A 258 -16.59 9.67 13.70
CA LYS A 258 -17.09 10.32 14.93
C LYS A 258 -17.33 9.32 16.07
N ILE A 259 -16.43 8.34 16.20
CA ILE A 259 -16.57 7.27 17.21
C ILE A 259 -16.49 7.84 18.63
N ASP A 260 -15.67 8.86 18.83
CA ASP A 260 -15.39 9.45 20.14
C ASP A 260 -16.21 10.72 20.42
N ASP A 261 -17.09 11.13 19.49
CA ASP A 261 -17.99 12.28 19.69
C ASP A 261 -19.06 11.92 20.73
N THR A 262 -19.22 12.75 21.74
CA THR A 262 -20.34 12.67 22.68
C THR A 262 -21.56 13.34 22.04
N TRP A 263 -22.65 12.58 21.90
CA TRP A 263 -23.91 13.07 21.36
C TRP A 263 -24.67 13.80 22.48
N GLU A 264 -24.30 15.05 22.75
CA GLU A 264 -25.11 16.00 23.54
C GLU A 264 -26.13 16.74 22.67
#